data_AF-A0A3P3WCU5-F1
#
_entry.id   AF-A0A3P3WCU5-F1
#
_cell.length_a   1.000
_cell.length_b   1.000
_cell.length_c   1.000
_cell.angle_alpha   90.00
_cell.angle_beta   90.00
_cell.angle_gamma   90.00
#
_symmetry.space_group_name_H-M   'P 1'
#
loop_
_entity.id
_entity.type
_entity.pdbx_description
1 polymer ?
#
loop_
_entity_poly.entity_id
_entity_poly.type
_entity_poly.pdbx_seq_one_letter_code
_entity_poly.pdbx_strand_id
1 'polypeptide(L)'
;MLFCDSNGVLFLAIRKSEIKEKWRIWLKFIPNVWKFEVIFKQTPNEMNTEELREYFLARISELKKTNSREEWIQSVKNAKSHFEIIHGTEKKY
;
A
#
# COMPACT_ATOMS: atom_id res chain seq x y z
N MET A 1 4.78 -10.78 -5.46
CA MET A 1 4.81 -9.60 -4.55
C MET A 1 3.50 -9.59 -3.78
N LEU A 2 3.57 -9.49 -2.45
CA LEU A 2 2.42 -9.53 -1.55
C LEU A 2 2.03 -8.09 -1.16
N PHE A 3 0.74 -7.81 -1.10
CA PHE A 3 0.17 -6.51 -0.76
C PHE A 3 -0.87 -6.68 0.34
N CYS A 4 -0.96 -5.73 1.25
CA CYS A 4 -1.99 -5.68 2.29
C CYS A 4 -2.89 -4.48 2.00
N ASP A 5 -4.21 -4.66 2.02
CA ASP A 5 -5.16 -3.56 1.88
C ASP A 5 -5.47 -2.90 3.23
N SER A 6 -6.31 -1.87 3.22
CA SER A 6 -6.73 -1.14 4.43
C SER A 6 -7.66 -1.93 5.36
N ASN A 7 -8.03 -3.15 5.00
CA ASN A 7 -8.79 -4.07 5.84
C ASN A 7 -7.91 -5.17 6.44
N GLY A 8 -6.64 -5.28 6.05
CA GLY A 8 -5.74 -6.37 6.47
C GLY A 8 -5.73 -7.56 5.51
N VAL A 9 -6.46 -7.50 4.39
CA VAL A 9 -6.54 -8.59 3.43
C VAL A 9 -5.28 -8.64 2.58
N LEU A 10 -4.68 -9.83 2.48
CA LEU A 10 -3.47 -10.03 1.71
C LEU A 10 -3.77 -10.44 0.27
N PHE A 11 -3.10 -9.78 -0.67
CA PHE A 11 -3.19 -9.99 -2.10
C PHE A 11 -1.84 -10.35 -2.70
N LEU A 12 -1.80 -11.39 -3.52
CA LEU A 12 -0.64 -11.74 -4.32
C LEU A 12 -0.80 -11.15 -5.72
N ALA A 13 0.15 -10.33 -6.15
CA ALA A 13 0.25 -9.93 -7.56
C ALA A 13 0.73 -11.13 -8.39
N ILE A 14 -0.14 -11.63 -9.29
CA ILE A 14 0.11 -12.85 -10.07
C ILE A 14 0.62 -12.53 -11.47
N ARG A 15 0.01 -11.55 -12.14
CA ARG A 15 0.35 -11.26 -13.53
C ARG A 15 0.11 -9.81 -13.89
N LYS A 16 0.82 -9.35 -14.92
CA LYS A 16 0.49 -8.11 -15.63
C LYS A 16 -0.39 -8.48 -16.82
N SER A 17 -1.51 -7.80 -16.97
CA SER A 17 -2.40 -7.90 -18.11
C SER A 17 -2.16 -6.73 -19.04
N GLU A 18 -2.22 -7.00 -20.35
CA GLU A 18 -2.34 -5.95 -21.34
C GLU A 18 -3.69 -5.23 -21.20
N ILE A 19 -3.67 -3.95 -21.56
CA ILE A 19 -4.87 -3.11 -21.61
C ILE A 19 -5.73 -3.57 -22.78
N LYS A 20 -7.01 -3.86 -22.52
CA LYS A 20 -7.94 -4.34 -23.56
C LYS A 20 -8.77 -3.21 -24.18
N GLU A 21 -8.79 -2.06 -23.53
CA GLU A 21 -9.59 -0.91 -23.92
C GLU A 21 -9.01 -0.22 -25.15
N LYS A 22 -9.77 -0.28 -26.26
CA LYS A 22 -9.37 0.29 -27.57
C LYS A 22 -8.97 1.76 -27.51
N TRP A 23 -9.63 2.56 -26.65
CA TRP A 23 -9.32 3.98 -26.51
C TRP A 23 -7.95 4.22 -25.87
N ARG A 24 -7.52 3.37 -24.93
CA ARG A 24 -6.18 3.47 -24.31
C ARG A 24 -5.08 3.09 -25.30
N ILE A 25 -5.37 2.11 -26.17
CA ILE A 25 -4.49 1.73 -27.29
C ILE A 25 -4.32 2.92 -28.26
N TRP A 26 -5.43 3.57 -28.61
CA TRP A 26 -5.41 4.74 -29.49
C TRP A 26 -4.63 5.91 -28.87
N LEU A 27 -4.80 6.13 -27.56
CA LEU A 27 -4.10 7.17 -26.80
C LEU A 27 -2.73 6.73 -26.23
N LYS A 28 -2.11 5.67 -26.76
CA LYS A 28 -0.85 5.14 -26.19
C LYS A 28 0.32 6.12 -26.18
N PHE A 29 0.24 7.19 -26.99
CA PHE A 29 1.22 8.27 -27.07
C PHE A 29 1.13 9.24 -25.88
N ILE A 30 0.02 9.25 -25.13
CA ILE A 30 -0.14 10.11 -23.96
C ILE A 30 0.53 9.43 -22.75
N PRO A 31 1.46 10.10 -22.06
CA PRO A 31 2.05 9.59 -20.83
C PRO A 31 0.98 9.18 -19.81
N ASN A 32 1.23 8.10 -19.08
CA ASN A 32 0.32 7.52 -18.10
C ASN A 32 -0.99 6.90 -18.61
N VAL A 33 -1.30 6.95 -19.90
CA VAL A 33 -2.51 6.32 -20.46
C VAL A 33 -2.28 4.85 -20.82
N TRP A 34 -1.09 4.52 -21.33
CA TRP A 34 -0.68 3.14 -21.64
C TRP A 34 0.03 2.49 -20.45
N LYS A 35 -0.73 2.03 -19.45
CA LYS A 35 -0.22 1.27 -18.29
C LYS A 35 -0.79 -0.14 -18.23
N PHE A 36 0.06 -1.14 -18.03
CA PHE A 36 -0.38 -2.51 -17.75
C PHE A 36 -1.23 -2.58 -16.48
N GLU A 37 -2.23 -3.45 -16.50
CA GLU A 37 -3.02 -3.75 -15.31
C GLU A 37 -2.33 -4.84 -14.50
N VAL A 38 -2.24 -4.68 -13.17
CA VAL A 38 -1.72 -5.73 -12.30
C VAL A 38 -2.89 -6.52 -11.75
N ILE A 39 -2.90 -7.83 -12.01
CA ILE A 39 -3.94 -8.72 -11.52
C ILE A 39 -3.50 -9.30 -10.19
N PHE A 40 -4.32 -9.04 -9.18
CA PHE A 40 -4.17 -9.51 -7.83
C PHE A 40 -5.09 -10.70 -7.58
N LYS A 41 -4.62 -11.63 -6.75
CA LYS A 41 -5.44 -12.70 -6.19
C LYS A 41 -5.40 -12.58 -4.68
N GLN A 42 -6.58 -12.54 -4.07
CA GLN A 42 -6.72 -12.61 -2.62
C GLN A 42 -6.12 -13.93 -2.11
N THR A 43 -5.35 -13.84 -1.03
CA THR A 43 -4.81 -15.01 -0.33
C THR A 43 -5.76 -15.39 0.81
N PRO A 44 -5.74 -16.64 1.30
CA PRO A 44 -6.57 -17.04 2.44
C PRO A 44 -6.06 -16.46 3.77
N ASN A 45 -4.92 -15.78 3.75
CA ASN A 45 -4.30 -15.19 4.93
C ASN A 45 -4.70 -13.73 5.03
N GLU A 46 -4.86 -13.28 6.26
CA GLU A 46 -5.01 -11.87 6.61
C GLU A 46 -3.84 -11.48 7.49
N MET A 47 -3.42 -10.23 7.37
CA MET A 47 -2.48 -9.63 8.28
C MET A 47 -3.30 -8.90 9.33
N ASN A 48 -3.03 -9.16 10.60
CA ASN A 48 -3.68 -8.43 11.68
C ASN A 48 -2.99 -7.08 11.92
N THR A 49 -3.63 -6.23 12.71
CA THR A 49 -3.18 -4.84 12.90
C THR A 49 -1.82 -4.75 13.59
N GLU A 50 -1.48 -5.70 14.47
CA GLU A 50 -0.18 -5.75 15.13
C GLU A 50 0.91 -6.16 14.14
N GLU A 51 0.67 -7.20 13.34
CA GLU A 51 1.61 -7.65 12.32
C GLU A 51 1.91 -6.56 11.30
N LEU A 52 0.89 -5.83 10.84
CA LEU A 52 1.08 -4.70 9.94
C LEU A 52 1.88 -3.57 10.61
N ARG A 53 1.59 -3.29 11.90
CA ARG A 53 2.30 -2.27 12.67
C ARG A 53 3.78 -2.61 12.80
N GLU A 54 4.11 -3.83 13.22
CA GLU A 54 5.49 -4.29 13.35
C GLU A 54 6.24 -4.23 12.02
N TYR A 55 5.60 -4.67 10.94
CA TYR A 55 6.16 -4.59 9.59
C TYR A 55 6.52 -3.14 9.23
N PHE A 56 5.59 -2.19 9.42
CA PHE A 56 5.85 -0.78 9.13
C PHE A 56 6.95 -0.21 10.03
N LEU A 57 6.93 -0.49 11.33
CA LEU A 57 7.95 -0.02 12.26
C LEU A 57 9.35 -0.52 11.89
N ALA A 58 9.48 -1.79 11.49
CA ALA A 58 10.73 -2.34 10.99
C ALA A 58 11.22 -1.57 9.74
N ARG A 59 10.35 -1.29 8.78
CA ARG A 59 10.71 -0.55 7.55
C ARG A 59 11.05 0.90 7.80
N ILE A 60 10.30 1.59 8.64
CA ILE A 60 10.59 2.99 9.00
C ILE A 60 11.91 3.06 9.79
N SER A 61 12.25 2.02 10.56
CA SER A 61 13.49 1.98 11.31
C SER A 61 14.74 1.98 10.42
N GLU A 62 14.65 1.42 9.20
CA GLU A 62 15.71 1.36 8.19
C GLU A 62 15.98 2.74 7.54
N LEU A 63 15.05 3.70 7.67
CA LEU A 63 15.21 5.05 7.10
C LEU A 63 16.18 5.92 7.92
N LYS A 64 16.78 6.91 7.26
CA LYS A 64 17.66 7.89 7.91
C LYS A 64 16.92 8.61 9.04
N LYS A 65 17.58 8.69 10.19
CA LYS A 65 17.05 9.36 11.39
C LYS A 65 16.75 10.84 11.11
N THR A 66 15.49 11.25 11.28
CA THR A 66 14.98 12.61 11.03
C THR A 66 13.77 12.86 11.92
N ASN A 67 13.42 14.11 12.20
CA ASN A 67 12.23 14.41 13.02
C ASN A 67 10.95 13.82 12.41
N SER A 68 10.81 13.86 11.07
CA SER A 68 9.67 13.29 10.36
C SER A 68 9.57 11.77 10.49
N ARG A 69 10.70 11.05 10.57
CA ARG A 69 10.70 9.61 10.84
C ARG A 69 10.16 9.32 12.23
N GLU A 70 10.60 10.07 13.23
CA GLU A 70 10.17 9.90 14.61
C GLU A 70 8.68 10.20 14.80
N GLU A 71 8.17 11.24 14.12
CA GLU A 71 6.73 11.54 14.03
C GLU A 71 5.95 10.41 13.37
N TRP A 72 6.48 9.83 12.30
CA TRP A 72 5.85 8.72 11.60
C TRP A 72 5.81 7.44 12.45
N ILE A 73 6.89 7.10 13.14
CA ILE A 73 6.93 5.99 14.11
C ILE A 73 5.84 6.18 15.16
N GLN A 74 5.69 7.39 15.70
CA GLN A 74 4.68 7.65 16.72
C GLN A 74 3.25 7.57 16.16
N SER A 75 3.04 8.04 14.94
CA SER A 75 1.77 7.90 14.22
C SER A 75 1.37 6.42 14.07
N VAL A 76 2.29 5.57 13.58
CA VAL A 76 2.06 4.13 13.40
C VAL A 76 1.81 3.41 14.73
N LYS A 77 2.50 3.80 15.81
CA LYS A 77 2.25 3.26 17.16
C LYS A 77 0.88 3.61 17.71
N ASN A 78 0.40 4.82 17.43
CA ASN A 78 -0.88 5.31 17.93
C ASN A 78 -2.08 4.85 17.09
N ALA A 79 -1.84 4.33 15.87
CA ALA A 79 -2.86 3.85 14.97
C ALA A 79 -3.61 2.62 15.52
N LYS A 80 -4.94 2.67 15.42
CA LYS A 80 -5.88 1.67 15.96
C LYS A 80 -6.37 0.66 14.94
N SER A 81 -6.15 0.92 13.65
CA SER A 81 -6.65 0.09 12.55
C SER A 81 -5.64 0.01 11.40
N HIS A 82 -5.80 -0.98 10.52
CA HIS A 82 -5.04 -1.09 9.27
C HIS A 82 -5.11 0.20 8.44
N PHE A 83 -6.30 0.78 8.33
CA PHE A 83 -6.52 2.04 7.63
C PHE A 83 -5.66 3.17 8.22
N GLU A 84 -5.68 3.36 9.54
CA GLU A 84 -4.89 4.40 10.20
C GLU A 84 -3.37 4.16 10.07
N ILE A 85 -2.92 2.91 10.02
CA ILE A 85 -1.49 2.60 9.78
C ILE A 85 -1.08 3.03 8.36
N ILE A 86 -1.91 2.76 7.36
CA ILE A 86 -1.59 3.02 5.94
C ILE A 86 -1.79 4.50 5.58
N HIS A 87 -2.89 5.10 6.02
CA HIS A 87 -3.27 6.46 5.64
C HIS A 87 -2.85 7.52 6.67
N GLY A 88 -2.41 7.11 7.85
CA GLY A 88 -2.17 7.98 8.98
C GLY A 88 -3.46 8.30 9.74
N THR A 89 -3.30 8.79 10.97
CA THR A 89 -4.40 9.33 11.76
C THR A 89 -4.67 10.77 11.31
N GLU A 90 -5.85 11.06 10.76
CA GLU A 90 -6.24 12.44 10.46
C GLU A 90 -6.10 13.29 11.74
N LYS A 91 -5.21 14.30 11.71
CA LYS A 91 -5.30 15.39 12.67
C LYS A 91 -6.53 16.20 12.29
N LYS A 92 -7.57 16.11 13.11
CA LYS A 92 -8.67 17.10 13.08
C LYS A 92 -8.03 18.47 13.32
N TYR A 93 -7.94 19.27 12.27
CA TYR A 93 -7.65 20.71 12.34
C TYR A 93 -8.93 21.47 12.66
#